data_AF-A0A534AJR1-F1
#
_entry.id   AF-A0A534AJR1-F1
#
_cell.length_a   1.000
_cell.length_b   1.000
_cell.length_c   1.000
_cell.angle_alpha   90.00
_cell.angle_beta   90.00
_cell.angle_gamma   90.00
#
_symmetry.space_group_name_H-M   'P 1'
#
loop_
_entity.id
_entity.type
_entity.pdbx_description
1 polymer ?
#
loop_
_entity_poly.entity_id
_entity_poly.type
_entity_poly.pdbx_seq_one_letter_code
_entity_poly.pdbx_strand_id
1 'polypeptide(L)'
;MCRFASACCGRAAVAQSLAPANIDAEVRYLRGAGRASFERPYGLAWLLELAAELRRFDDPDAKRWSATLRPLETETATRLEGWLPKLHYPIRIGEHDQTAFSFGLMWDWAGVAGEQPMRRLLEDAAQRFYRQDRNCPLAYEPSGEDFLSPCLAEADFLRRVLAPRAFASWLTRFLPQIPDGRAGARAAQRPGAPWLVPGVVTDRADPKLAHIDGLNLSRAWMLEGIAHGLPAHDARLAALTAAAARHRDAALPAVTGEHYEGGHWLGTFAVYLTSRAGLAQ
;
A
#
# COMPACT_ATOMS: atom_id res chain seq x y z
N MET A 1 -4.63 1.03 32.63
CA MET A 1 -4.05 2.39 32.68
C MET A 1 -2.98 2.65 31.60
N CYS A 2 -2.13 1.70 31.19
CA CYS A 2 -1.11 1.94 30.13
C CYS A 2 -1.65 2.19 28.70
N ARG A 3 -2.82 1.67 28.32
CA ARG A 3 -3.39 1.91 26.97
C ARG A 3 -3.77 3.38 26.71
N PHE A 4 -4.18 4.12 27.75
CA PHE A 4 -4.51 5.56 27.61
C PHE A 4 -3.26 6.45 27.58
N ALA A 5 -2.18 6.07 28.27
CA ALA A 5 -0.92 6.81 28.25
C ALA A 5 -0.25 6.77 26.86
N SER A 6 -0.25 5.61 26.19
CA SER A 6 0.31 5.47 24.84
C SER A 6 -0.48 6.27 23.79
N ALA A 7 -1.82 6.31 23.89
CA ALA A 7 -2.66 7.09 22.99
C ALA A 7 -2.46 8.61 23.14
N CYS A 8 -2.33 9.12 24.38
CA CYS A 8 -2.00 10.53 24.63
C CYS A 8 -0.62 10.92 24.07
N CYS A 9 0.40 10.07 24.27
CA CYS A 9 1.73 10.31 23.71
C CYS A 9 1.72 10.31 22.16
N GLY A 10 0.94 9.41 21.54
CA GLY A 10 0.78 9.35 20.09
C GLY A 10 0.15 10.62 19.51
N ARG A 11 -0.94 11.11 20.11
CA ARG A 11 -1.57 12.37 19.66
C ARG A 11 -0.65 13.59 19.81
N ALA A 12 0.10 13.66 20.90
CA ALA A 12 1.07 14.74 21.10
C ALA A 12 2.18 14.72 20.04
N ALA A 13 2.71 13.55 19.69
CA ALA A 13 3.71 13.40 18.63
C ALA A 13 3.17 13.79 17.25
N VAL A 14 1.92 13.42 16.93
CA VAL A 14 1.25 13.84 15.69
C VAL A 14 1.05 15.36 15.69
N ALA A 15 0.56 15.94 16.79
CA ALA A 15 0.38 17.39 16.90
C ALA A 15 1.69 18.17 16.75
N GLN A 16 2.79 17.65 17.29
CA GLN A 16 4.12 18.24 17.11
C GLN A 16 4.57 18.14 15.64
N SER A 17 4.43 16.97 15.01
CA SER A 17 4.85 16.77 13.62
C SER A 17 4.04 17.63 12.64
N LEU A 18 2.75 17.76 12.88
CA LEU A 18 1.82 18.53 12.06
C LEU A 18 1.62 19.96 12.57
N ALA A 19 2.59 20.50 13.33
CA ALA A 19 2.59 21.91 13.69
C ALA A 19 2.75 22.78 12.43
N PRO A 20 2.07 23.94 12.33
CA PRO A 20 2.12 24.79 11.14
C PRO A 20 3.55 25.13 10.68
N ALA A 21 4.43 25.51 11.62
CA ALA A 21 5.82 25.84 11.32
C ALA A 21 6.62 24.66 10.74
N ASN A 22 6.30 23.43 11.14
CA ASN A 22 6.93 22.22 10.60
C ASN A 22 6.42 21.94 9.19
N ILE A 23 5.11 22.04 8.95
CA ILE A 23 4.55 21.90 7.60
C ILE A 23 5.12 22.96 6.64
N ASP A 24 5.24 24.21 7.07
CA ASP A 24 5.85 25.27 6.27
C ASP A 24 7.33 24.99 5.97
N ALA A 25 8.06 24.39 6.92
CA ALA A 25 9.44 23.96 6.70
C ALA A 25 9.53 22.82 5.66
N GLU A 26 8.64 21.82 5.74
CA GLU A 26 8.57 20.72 4.78
C GLU A 26 8.21 21.21 3.37
N VAL A 27 7.26 22.15 3.24
CA VAL A 27 6.92 22.76 1.93
C VAL A 27 8.13 23.49 1.35
N ARG A 28 8.82 24.32 2.14
CA ARG A 28 10.06 24.97 1.69
C ARG A 28 11.13 23.95 1.33
N TYR A 29 11.22 22.85 2.09
CA TYR A 29 12.17 21.79 1.82
C TYR A 29 11.90 21.17 0.46
N LEU A 30 10.67 20.70 0.19
CA LEU A 30 10.30 20.11 -1.09
C LEU A 30 10.61 21.06 -2.26
N ARG A 31 10.27 22.34 -2.13
CA ARG A 31 10.50 23.39 -3.14
C ARG A 31 11.96 23.72 -3.42
N GLY A 32 12.90 23.25 -2.60
CA GLY A 32 14.33 23.48 -2.79
C GLY A 32 14.85 23.00 -4.15
N ALA A 33 15.81 23.72 -4.71
CA ALA A 33 16.48 23.34 -5.95
C ALA A 33 17.11 21.94 -5.84
N GLY A 34 16.99 21.14 -6.92
CA GLY A 34 17.51 19.77 -6.96
C GLY A 34 16.66 18.71 -6.25
N ARG A 35 15.52 19.07 -5.65
CA ARG A 35 14.67 18.14 -4.87
C ARG A 35 13.45 17.64 -5.62
N ALA A 36 13.47 17.70 -6.95
CA ALA A 36 12.33 17.31 -7.77
C ALA A 36 11.93 15.84 -7.54
N SER A 37 12.90 14.94 -7.39
CA SER A 37 12.71 13.49 -7.21
C SER A 37 12.64 13.03 -5.75
N PHE A 38 12.78 13.93 -4.78
CA PHE A 38 12.78 13.58 -3.36
C PHE A 38 11.47 12.84 -2.99
N GLU A 39 11.61 11.69 -2.31
CA GLU A 39 10.52 10.81 -1.82
C GLU A 39 9.57 10.26 -2.91
N ARG A 40 9.92 10.41 -4.19
CA ARG A 40 9.07 9.95 -5.29
C ARG A 40 9.30 8.46 -5.58
N PRO A 41 8.23 7.67 -5.82
CA PRO A 41 6.83 8.00 -5.59
C PRO A 41 6.38 7.69 -4.15
N TYR A 42 7.16 6.90 -3.41
CA TYR A 42 6.74 6.23 -2.18
C TYR A 42 6.36 7.15 -1.02
N GLY A 43 7.29 7.96 -0.53
CA GLY A 43 7.03 8.83 0.62
C GLY A 43 5.97 9.88 0.30
N LEU A 44 5.97 10.39 -0.94
CA LEU A 44 4.92 11.27 -1.43
C LEU A 44 3.53 10.60 -1.43
N ALA A 45 3.44 9.32 -1.82
CA ALA A 45 2.19 8.57 -1.80
C ALA A 45 1.67 8.34 -0.37
N TRP A 46 2.57 8.02 0.58
CA TRP A 46 2.22 7.86 1.99
C TRP A 46 1.75 9.16 2.63
N LEU A 47 2.34 10.31 2.26
CA LEU A 47 1.84 11.60 2.70
C LEU A 47 0.41 11.85 2.22
N LEU A 48 0.11 11.51 0.96
CA LEU A 48 -1.25 11.61 0.43
C LEU A 48 -2.21 10.65 1.14
N GLU A 49 -1.78 9.43 1.43
CA GLU A 49 -2.56 8.49 2.25
C GLU A 49 -2.85 9.05 3.65
N LEU A 50 -1.87 9.64 4.33
CA LEU A 50 -2.08 10.33 5.61
C LEU A 50 -3.14 11.44 5.49
N ALA A 51 -3.10 12.23 4.42
CA ALA A 51 -4.11 13.27 4.18
C ALA A 51 -5.51 12.68 3.98
N ALA A 52 -5.61 11.51 3.32
CA ALA A 52 -6.87 10.79 3.16
C ALA A 52 -7.41 10.25 4.49
N GLU A 53 -6.55 9.62 5.30
CA GLU A 53 -6.92 9.06 6.60
C GLU A 53 -7.35 10.16 7.59
N LEU A 54 -6.66 11.29 7.63
CA LEU A 54 -7.07 12.44 8.45
C LEU A 54 -8.44 13.00 8.05
N ARG A 55 -8.84 12.89 6.77
CA ARG A 55 -10.17 13.31 6.30
C ARG A 55 -11.26 12.28 6.63
N ARG A 56 -10.94 11.00 6.65
CA ARG A 56 -11.87 9.91 6.99
C ARG A 56 -12.13 9.81 8.48
N PHE A 57 -11.16 10.19 9.30
CA PHE A 57 -11.25 10.06 10.75
C PHE A 57 -12.12 11.18 11.34
N ASP A 58 -13.31 10.84 11.85
CA ASP A 58 -14.23 11.80 12.47
C ASP A 58 -13.76 12.21 13.88
N ASP A 59 -12.73 13.05 13.90
CA ASP A 59 -12.10 13.55 15.12
C ASP A 59 -11.75 15.06 14.99
N PRO A 60 -12.01 15.90 16.00
CA PRO A 60 -11.68 17.32 15.95
C PRO A 60 -10.20 17.62 15.72
N ASP A 61 -9.30 16.81 16.28
CA ASP A 61 -7.86 16.98 16.06
C ASP A 61 -7.48 16.58 14.64
N ALA A 62 -8.06 15.50 14.10
CA ALA A 62 -7.82 15.07 12.72
C ALA A 62 -8.27 16.12 11.70
N LYS A 63 -9.43 16.76 11.91
CA LYS A 63 -9.89 17.89 11.09
C LYS A 63 -8.92 19.07 11.13
N ARG A 64 -8.40 19.41 12.32
CA ARG A 64 -7.39 20.46 12.50
C ARG A 64 -6.08 20.11 11.81
N TRP A 65 -5.58 18.90 12.00
CA TRP A 65 -4.35 18.40 11.37
C TRP A 65 -4.46 18.31 9.85
N SER A 66 -5.60 17.86 9.33
CA SER A 66 -5.89 17.86 7.88
C SER A 66 -5.83 19.27 7.30
N ALA A 67 -6.40 20.27 7.99
CA ALA A 67 -6.30 21.66 7.57
C ALA A 67 -4.85 22.17 7.57
N THR A 68 -4.06 21.84 8.60
CA THR A 68 -2.66 22.24 8.67
C THR A 68 -1.79 21.55 7.61
N LEU A 69 -2.04 20.28 7.28
CA LEU A 69 -1.27 19.49 6.31
C LEU A 69 -1.48 19.94 4.84
N ARG A 70 -2.60 20.60 4.56
CA ARG A 70 -3.05 20.96 3.19
C ARG A 70 -1.99 21.61 2.29
N PRO A 71 -1.12 22.54 2.75
CA PRO A 71 -0.08 23.13 1.89
C PRO A 71 0.93 22.09 1.37
N LEU A 72 1.33 21.14 2.23
CA LEU A 72 2.27 20.08 1.90
C LEU A 72 1.63 19.01 1.02
N GLU A 73 0.37 18.68 1.27
CA GLU A 73 -0.45 17.85 0.39
C GLU A 73 -0.52 18.43 -1.03
N THR A 74 -0.82 19.73 -1.15
CA THR A 74 -0.96 20.42 -2.44
C THR A 74 0.35 20.42 -3.23
N GLU A 75 1.47 20.73 -2.57
CA GLU A 75 2.80 20.67 -3.19
C GLU A 75 3.15 19.26 -3.66
N THR A 76 2.78 18.24 -2.88
CA THR A 76 3.02 16.84 -3.20
C THR A 76 2.21 16.39 -4.42
N ALA A 77 0.92 16.71 -4.46
CA ALA A 77 0.06 16.43 -5.60
C ALA A 77 0.62 17.06 -6.88
N THR A 78 0.96 18.36 -6.83
CA THR A 78 1.53 19.11 -7.97
C THR A 78 2.79 18.43 -8.54
N ARG A 79 3.66 17.90 -7.69
CA ARG A 79 4.89 17.20 -8.11
C ARG A 79 4.60 15.90 -8.82
N LEU A 80 3.66 15.12 -8.28
CA LEU A 80 3.26 13.85 -8.86
C LEU A 80 2.56 14.08 -10.21
N GLU A 81 1.70 15.09 -10.31
CA GLU A 81 1.06 15.50 -11.57
C GLU A 81 2.08 15.96 -12.63
N GLY A 82 3.13 16.66 -12.21
CA GLY A 82 4.22 17.08 -13.12
C GLY A 82 5.18 15.96 -13.51
N TRP A 83 5.21 14.85 -12.77
CA TRP A 83 6.09 13.70 -13.02
C TRP A 83 5.42 12.59 -13.81
N LEU A 84 4.22 12.17 -13.41
CA LEU A 84 3.56 10.97 -13.92
C LEU A 84 3.42 10.96 -15.45
N PRO A 85 3.08 12.08 -16.13
CA PRO A 85 3.07 12.15 -17.61
C PRO A 85 4.44 11.93 -18.27
N LYS A 86 5.54 12.22 -17.54
CA LYS A 86 6.92 12.05 -18.05
C LYS A 86 7.44 10.63 -17.83
N LEU A 87 6.78 9.84 -16.99
CA LEU A 87 7.19 8.46 -16.71
C LEU A 87 6.83 7.57 -17.91
N HIS A 88 7.86 7.02 -18.56
CA HIS A 88 7.69 6.18 -19.74
C HIS A 88 7.53 4.69 -19.42
N TYR A 89 8.21 4.21 -18.38
CA TYR A 89 8.14 2.82 -17.92
C TYR A 89 7.67 2.73 -16.48
N PRO A 90 6.84 1.74 -16.12
CA PRO A 90 6.56 1.45 -14.72
C PRO A 90 7.78 0.83 -14.04
N ILE A 91 7.87 0.99 -12.72
CA ILE A 91 8.91 0.41 -11.87
C ILE A 91 8.31 -0.76 -11.10
N ARG A 92 8.86 -1.97 -11.28
CA ARG A 92 8.34 -3.27 -10.79
C ARG A 92 9.31 -3.98 -9.84
N ILE A 93 9.80 -3.28 -8.83
CA ILE A 93 10.68 -3.83 -7.78
C ILE A 93 9.89 -4.02 -6.47
N GLY A 94 10.36 -4.81 -5.51
CA GLY A 94 9.64 -4.97 -4.23
C GLY A 94 9.99 -3.93 -3.16
N GLU A 95 10.47 -2.76 -3.59
CA GLU A 95 10.93 -1.67 -2.73
C GLU A 95 10.30 -0.31 -3.11
N HIS A 96 10.80 0.77 -2.50
CA HIS A 96 10.26 2.12 -2.49
C HIS A 96 9.85 2.64 -3.88
N ASP A 97 10.71 2.54 -4.90
CA ASP A 97 10.45 3.17 -6.19
C ASP A 97 9.30 2.54 -6.99
N GLN A 98 8.73 1.43 -6.50
CA GLN A 98 7.71 0.67 -7.19
C GLN A 98 6.39 1.45 -7.36
N THR A 99 6.07 1.69 -8.63
CA THR A 99 4.95 2.50 -9.09
C THR A 99 3.56 2.03 -8.67
N ALA A 100 3.23 0.74 -8.77
CA ALA A 100 1.85 0.27 -8.62
C ALA A 100 1.28 0.50 -7.21
N PHE A 101 2.05 0.20 -6.16
CA PHE A 101 1.65 0.45 -4.76
C PHE A 101 1.38 1.93 -4.52
N SER A 102 2.35 2.78 -4.88
CA SER A 102 2.22 4.23 -4.72
C SER A 102 1.02 4.78 -5.50
N PHE A 103 0.76 4.27 -6.70
CA PHE A 103 -0.43 4.63 -7.48
C PHE A 103 -1.74 4.19 -6.82
N GLY A 104 -1.76 3.05 -6.12
CA GLY A 104 -2.89 2.62 -5.31
C GLY A 104 -3.22 3.61 -4.18
N LEU A 105 -2.20 4.07 -3.44
CA LEU A 105 -2.38 5.08 -2.38
C LEU A 105 -2.83 6.43 -2.96
N MET A 106 -2.20 6.89 -4.04
CA MET A 106 -2.59 8.12 -4.72
C MET A 106 -4.03 8.03 -5.25
N TRP A 107 -4.46 6.87 -5.73
CA TRP A 107 -5.83 6.64 -6.18
C TRP A 107 -6.84 6.82 -5.05
N ASP A 108 -6.59 6.16 -3.92
CA ASP A 108 -7.48 6.22 -2.76
C ASP A 108 -7.55 7.66 -2.22
N TRP A 109 -6.41 8.32 -2.03
CA TRP A 109 -6.36 9.75 -1.68
C TRP A 109 -7.14 10.63 -2.65
N ALA A 110 -6.94 10.47 -3.95
CA ALA A 110 -7.60 11.30 -4.95
C ALA A 110 -9.12 11.14 -4.93
N GLY A 111 -9.62 9.96 -4.55
CA GLY A 111 -11.05 9.74 -4.32
C GLY A 111 -11.58 10.53 -3.13
N VAL A 112 -10.90 10.42 -1.98
CA VAL A 112 -11.27 11.12 -0.74
C VAL A 112 -11.13 12.64 -0.89
N ALA A 113 -10.13 13.10 -1.64
CA ALA A 113 -9.84 14.52 -1.86
C ALA A 113 -10.72 15.17 -2.94
N GLY A 114 -11.34 14.36 -3.82
CA GLY A 114 -12.05 14.86 -4.99
C GLY A 114 -11.13 15.26 -6.16
N GLU A 115 -9.89 14.78 -6.17
CA GLU A 115 -8.84 15.14 -7.14
C GLU A 115 -8.98 14.33 -8.44
N GLN A 116 -10.02 14.66 -9.20
CA GLN A 116 -10.31 14.05 -10.49
C GLN A 116 -9.18 14.17 -11.53
N PRO A 117 -8.37 15.26 -11.58
CA PRO A 117 -7.18 15.31 -12.43
C PRO A 117 -6.19 14.18 -12.14
N MET A 118 -5.88 13.93 -10.86
CA MET A 118 -5.00 12.83 -10.46
C MET A 118 -5.60 11.46 -10.84
N ARG A 119 -6.91 11.24 -10.61
CA ARG A 119 -7.59 10.00 -11.03
C ARG A 119 -7.40 9.71 -12.52
N ARG A 120 -7.56 10.73 -13.39
CA ARG A 120 -7.34 10.58 -14.84
C ARG A 120 -5.89 10.24 -15.21
N LEU A 121 -4.91 10.85 -14.54
CA LEU A 121 -3.50 10.52 -14.74
C LEU A 121 -3.20 9.06 -14.37
N LEU A 122 -3.75 8.60 -13.24
CA LEU A 122 -3.60 7.22 -12.78
C LEU A 122 -4.33 6.22 -13.68
N GLU A 123 -5.51 6.56 -14.20
CA GLU A 123 -6.23 5.76 -15.21
C GLU A 123 -5.39 5.59 -16.48
N ASP A 124 -4.81 6.67 -16.99
CA ASP A 124 -3.91 6.64 -18.15
C ASP A 124 -2.67 5.77 -17.88
N ALA A 125 -2.02 5.95 -16.72
CA ALA A 125 -0.89 5.10 -16.32
C ALA A 125 -1.29 3.62 -16.23
N ALA A 126 -2.48 3.30 -15.69
CA ALA A 126 -2.98 1.94 -15.65
C ALA A 126 -3.16 1.34 -17.05
N GLN A 127 -3.64 2.13 -18.02
CA GLN A 127 -3.76 1.68 -19.41
C GLN A 127 -2.39 1.48 -20.06
N ARG A 128 -1.46 2.43 -19.89
CA ARG A 128 -0.13 2.38 -20.52
C ARG A 128 0.75 1.28 -19.97
N PHE A 129 0.70 1.06 -18.66
CA PHE A 129 1.70 0.24 -17.98
C PHE A 129 1.28 -1.20 -17.71
N TYR A 130 0.00 -1.42 -17.34
CA TYR A 130 -0.41 -2.67 -16.68
C TYR A 130 -1.56 -3.38 -17.40
N ARG A 131 -2.34 -2.67 -18.21
CA ARG A 131 -3.55 -3.24 -18.83
C ARG A 131 -3.27 -4.47 -19.70
N GLN A 132 -2.10 -4.52 -20.32
CA GLN A 132 -1.71 -5.60 -21.22
C GLN A 132 -0.86 -6.68 -20.54
N ASP A 133 -0.46 -6.48 -19.29
CA ASP A 133 0.43 -7.40 -18.58
C ASP A 133 -0.24 -8.76 -18.36
N ARG A 134 0.59 -9.80 -18.39
CA ARG A 134 0.20 -11.21 -18.30
C ARG A 134 1.28 -12.00 -17.58
N ASN A 135 0.91 -13.12 -16.97
CA ASN A 135 1.84 -14.09 -16.38
C ASN A 135 2.89 -13.44 -15.46
N CYS A 136 2.46 -12.60 -14.52
CA CYS A 136 3.38 -11.94 -13.61
C CYS A 136 4.27 -12.97 -12.89
N PRO A 137 5.59 -12.76 -12.80
CA PRO A 137 6.54 -13.78 -12.35
C PRO A 137 6.59 -13.88 -10.81
N LEU A 138 5.49 -14.32 -10.18
CA LEU A 138 5.41 -14.55 -8.74
C LEU A 138 6.52 -15.48 -8.19
N ALA A 139 7.07 -16.35 -9.04
CA ALA A 139 8.17 -17.24 -8.67
C ALA A 139 9.48 -16.52 -8.33
N TYR A 140 9.61 -15.24 -8.71
CA TYR A 140 10.77 -14.41 -8.36
C TYR A 140 10.60 -13.66 -7.04
N GLU A 141 9.43 -13.75 -6.42
CA GLU A 141 9.18 -13.08 -5.15
C GLU A 141 9.19 -14.10 -3.97
N PRO A 142 9.77 -13.77 -2.81
CA PRO A 142 10.44 -12.49 -2.51
C PRO A 142 11.87 -12.41 -3.07
N SER A 143 12.29 -11.21 -3.46
CA SER A 143 13.71 -10.81 -3.44
C SER A 143 14.16 -10.55 -2.00
N GLY A 144 15.47 -10.52 -1.76
CA GLY A 144 16.06 -10.54 -0.41
C GLY A 144 15.70 -9.36 0.50
N GLU A 145 15.23 -8.24 -0.06
CA GLU A 145 14.93 -7.01 0.68
C GLU A 145 13.53 -6.47 0.34
N ASP A 146 12.66 -7.31 -0.23
CA ASP A 146 11.31 -6.88 -0.58
C ASP A 146 10.49 -6.56 0.68
N PHE A 147 9.79 -5.42 0.66
CA PHE A 147 8.69 -5.11 1.58
C PHE A 147 7.36 -4.89 0.82
N LEU A 148 7.39 -4.93 -0.51
CA LEU A 148 6.24 -4.90 -1.41
C LEU A 148 6.32 -6.07 -2.39
N SER A 149 5.16 -6.56 -2.81
CA SER A 149 5.06 -7.56 -3.88
C SER A 149 4.77 -6.87 -5.21
N PRO A 150 5.69 -6.87 -6.19
CA PRO A 150 5.45 -6.27 -7.50
C PRO A 150 4.16 -6.75 -8.16
N CYS A 151 3.91 -8.05 -8.16
CA CYS A 151 2.74 -8.63 -8.79
C CYS A 151 1.45 -8.28 -8.04
N LEU A 152 1.45 -8.40 -6.70
CA LEU A 152 0.23 -8.11 -5.94
C LEU A 152 -0.07 -6.61 -5.89
N ALA A 153 0.94 -5.74 -5.88
CA ALA A 153 0.74 -4.30 -5.93
C ALA A 153 0.09 -3.87 -7.25
N GLU A 154 0.48 -4.47 -8.38
CA GLU A 154 -0.15 -4.23 -9.67
C GLU A 154 -1.61 -4.68 -9.68
N ALA A 155 -1.90 -5.90 -9.22
CA ALA A 155 -3.28 -6.37 -9.13
C ALA A 155 -4.13 -5.53 -8.15
N ASP A 156 -3.55 -5.10 -7.04
CA ASP A 156 -4.18 -4.24 -6.04
C ASP A 156 -4.46 -2.82 -6.58
N PHE A 157 -3.60 -2.27 -7.43
CA PHE A 157 -3.89 -1.03 -8.14
C PHE A 157 -5.00 -1.22 -9.18
N LEU A 158 -4.91 -2.27 -10.01
CA LEU A 158 -5.84 -2.47 -11.13
C LEU A 158 -7.27 -2.80 -10.67
N ARG A 159 -7.46 -3.41 -9.49
CA ARG A 159 -8.82 -3.57 -8.91
C ARG A 159 -9.50 -2.24 -8.58
N ARG A 160 -8.73 -1.18 -8.32
CA ARG A 160 -9.25 0.14 -7.98
C ARG A 160 -9.71 0.90 -9.22
N VAL A 161 -9.01 0.66 -10.33
CA VAL A 161 -9.21 1.36 -11.61
C VAL A 161 -10.25 0.67 -12.48
N LEU A 162 -10.26 -0.66 -12.53
CA LEU A 162 -11.13 -1.43 -13.41
C LEU A 162 -12.45 -1.81 -12.73
N ALA A 163 -13.54 -1.80 -13.50
CA ALA A 163 -14.81 -2.36 -13.05
C ALA A 163 -14.65 -3.87 -12.70
N PRO A 164 -15.40 -4.41 -11.70
CA PRO A 164 -15.14 -5.74 -11.15
C PRO A 164 -15.06 -6.88 -12.18
N ARG A 165 -15.94 -6.90 -13.19
CA ARG A 165 -15.89 -7.93 -14.26
C ARG A 165 -14.67 -7.80 -15.16
N ALA A 166 -14.27 -6.56 -15.48
CA ALA A 166 -13.08 -6.29 -16.29
C ALA A 166 -11.81 -6.65 -15.51
N PHE A 167 -11.76 -6.30 -14.22
CA PHE A 167 -10.68 -6.69 -13.32
C PHE A 167 -10.56 -8.21 -13.21
N ALA A 168 -11.66 -8.92 -12.92
CA ALA A 168 -11.65 -10.38 -12.79
C ALA A 168 -11.10 -11.08 -14.05
N SER A 169 -11.47 -10.59 -15.23
CA SER A 169 -10.99 -11.10 -16.52
C SER A 169 -9.52 -10.77 -16.78
N TRP A 170 -9.07 -9.58 -16.40
CA TRP A 170 -7.65 -9.18 -16.48
C TRP A 170 -6.80 -10.03 -15.52
N LEU A 171 -7.24 -10.20 -14.28
CA LEU A 171 -6.54 -10.97 -13.23
C LEU A 171 -6.31 -12.42 -13.66
N THR A 172 -7.25 -13.04 -14.39
CA THR A 172 -7.07 -14.41 -14.93
C THR A 172 -5.87 -14.52 -15.86
N ARG A 173 -5.58 -13.48 -16.66
CA ARG A 173 -4.42 -13.46 -17.56
C ARG A 173 -3.15 -12.99 -16.86
N PHE A 174 -3.29 -12.10 -15.90
CA PHE A 174 -2.17 -11.51 -15.17
C PHE A 174 -1.58 -12.47 -14.13
N LEU A 175 -2.43 -13.11 -13.33
CA LEU A 175 -2.07 -14.07 -12.29
C LEU A 175 -2.80 -15.41 -12.47
N PRO A 176 -2.49 -16.17 -13.55
CA PRO A 176 -3.10 -17.49 -13.76
C PRO A 176 -2.70 -18.51 -12.70
N GLN A 177 -1.72 -18.21 -11.85
CA GLN A 177 -1.25 -19.10 -10.80
C GLN A 177 -2.15 -19.10 -9.56
N ILE A 178 -3.15 -18.20 -9.45
CA ILE A 178 -4.10 -18.19 -8.33
C ILE A 178 -4.94 -19.47 -8.40
N PRO A 179 -4.92 -20.33 -7.37
CA PRO A 179 -5.75 -21.52 -7.36
C PRO A 179 -7.24 -21.17 -7.39
N ASP A 180 -8.00 -21.81 -8.27
CA ASP A 180 -9.44 -21.60 -8.42
C ASP A 180 -10.27 -22.85 -8.09
N GLY A 181 -11.56 -22.65 -7.82
CA GLY A 181 -12.54 -23.71 -7.64
C GLY A 181 -12.14 -24.74 -6.60
N ARG A 182 -12.17 -26.03 -6.97
CA ARG A 182 -11.78 -27.13 -6.07
C ARG A 182 -10.29 -27.09 -5.70
N ALA A 183 -9.43 -26.59 -6.59
CA ALA A 183 -8.01 -26.42 -6.30
C ALA A 183 -7.80 -25.29 -5.27
N GLY A 184 -8.54 -24.18 -5.40
CA GLY A 184 -8.57 -23.09 -4.42
C GLY A 184 -9.05 -23.53 -3.04
N ALA A 185 -10.16 -24.28 -2.97
CA ALA A 185 -10.65 -24.83 -1.71
C ALA A 185 -9.62 -25.76 -1.04
N ARG A 186 -8.93 -26.60 -1.83
CA ARG A 186 -7.85 -27.47 -1.33
C ARG A 186 -6.62 -26.68 -0.90
N ALA A 187 -6.20 -25.66 -1.65
CA ALA A 187 -5.07 -24.81 -1.30
C ALA A 187 -5.32 -24.05 0.01
N ALA A 188 -6.57 -23.68 0.29
CA ALA A 188 -6.97 -23.07 1.56
C ALA A 188 -6.90 -24.07 2.75
N GLN A 189 -7.06 -25.37 2.50
CA GLN A 189 -7.18 -26.40 3.54
C GLN A 189 -5.93 -27.26 3.73
N ARG A 190 -4.97 -27.26 2.79
CA ARG A 190 -3.80 -28.16 2.82
C ARG A 190 -2.63 -27.54 3.62
N PRO A 191 -2.18 -28.16 4.73
CA PRO A 191 -1.06 -27.66 5.53
C PRO A 191 0.33 -27.75 4.87
N GLY A 192 0.48 -28.44 3.73
CA GLY A 192 1.81 -28.80 3.19
C GLY A 192 2.15 -28.26 1.78
N ALA A 193 1.25 -27.55 1.12
CA ALA A 193 1.52 -26.89 -0.17
C ALA A 193 0.63 -25.64 -0.37
N PRO A 194 0.64 -24.67 0.55
CA PRO A 194 -0.17 -23.47 0.40
C PRO A 194 0.34 -22.63 -0.77
N TRP A 195 -0.58 -22.07 -1.58
CA TRP A 195 -0.23 -21.08 -2.59
C TRP A 195 0.20 -19.77 -1.90
N LEU A 196 1.31 -19.19 -2.37
CA LEU A 196 1.91 -17.96 -1.84
C LEU A 196 2.15 -18.05 -0.32
N VAL A 197 3.27 -18.66 0.04
CA VAL A 197 3.68 -18.87 1.43
C VAL A 197 4.25 -17.55 1.99
N PRO A 198 4.03 -17.22 3.29
CA PRO A 198 4.70 -16.09 3.92
C PRO A 198 6.22 -16.11 3.73
N GLY A 199 6.80 -14.94 3.50
CA GLY A 199 8.25 -14.77 3.45
C GLY A 199 8.86 -15.06 4.82
N VAL A 200 10.07 -15.61 4.82
CA VAL A 200 10.80 -15.99 6.04
C VAL A 200 11.75 -14.86 6.40
N VAL A 201 11.64 -14.36 7.63
CA VAL A 201 12.57 -13.36 8.17
C VAL A 201 13.65 -14.08 8.95
N THR A 202 14.90 -14.00 8.48
CA THR A 202 16.03 -14.71 9.10
C THR A 202 16.70 -13.92 10.21
N ASP A 203 16.69 -12.59 10.12
CA ASP A 203 17.23 -11.69 11.14
C ASP A 203 16.37 -10.41 11.19
N ARG A 204 15.82 -10.08 12.36
CA ARG A 204 14.98 -8.89 12.58
C ARG A 204 15.78 -7.67 13.04
N ALA A 205 17.05 -7.85 13.40
CA ALA A 205 17.95 -6.75 13.73
C ALA A 205 18.62 -6.17 12.46
N ASP A 206 18.62 -6.91 11.35
CA ASP A 206 19.09 -6.38 10.07
C ASP A 206 17.99 -5.49 9.43
N PRO A 207 18.31 -4.23 9.07
CA PRO A 207 17.32 -3.28 8.58
C PRO A 207 16.73 -3.62 7.21
N LYS A 208 17.39 -4.47 6.42
CA LYS A 208 16.89 -4.91 5.13
C LYS A 208 16.19 -6.26 5.23
N LEU A 209 16.68 -7.20 6.03
CA LEU A 209 16.00 -8.49 6.18
C LEU A 209 14.67 -8.36 6.95
N ALA A 210 14.55 -7.37 7.85
CA ALA A 210 13.29 -7.03 8.51
C ALA A 210 12.19 -6.57 7.52
N HIS A 211 12.53 -6.17 6.29
CA HIS A 211 11.57 -5.81 5.24
C HIS A 211 10.56 -6.93 4.97
N ILE A 212 10.94 -8.19 5.14
CA ILE A 212 10.09 -9.35 4.85
C ILE A 212 8.85 -9.39 5.78
N ASP A 213 8.93 -8.87 7.01
CA ASP A 213 7.74 -8.70 7.86
C ASP A 213 6.77 -7.68 7.20
N GLY A 214 7.30 -6.59 6.65
CA GLY A 214 6.53 -5.62 5.88
C GLY A 214 5.96 -6.18 4.58
N LEU A 215 6.71 -7.05 3.89
CA LEU A 215 6.20 -7.78 2.73
C LEU A 215 5.01 -8.64 3.08
N ASN A 216 5.08 -9.36 4.20
CA ASN A 216 3.96 -10.18 4.63
C ASN A 216 2.73 -9.32 4.99
N LEU A 217 2.91 -8.19 5.69
CA LEU A 217 1.81 -7.25 5.92
C LEU A 217 1.23 -6.72 4.60
N SER A 218 2.09 -6.33 3.66
CA SER A 218 1.68 -5.75 2.38
C SER A 218 0.94 -6.72 1.49
N ARG A 219 1.45 -7.95 1.39
CA ARG A 219 0.74 -9.04 0.73
C ARG A 219 -0.60 -9.31 1.38
N ALA A 220 -0.71 -9.28 2.71
CA ALA A 220 -1.99 -9.53 3.39
C ALA A 220 -3.08 -8.56 2.92
N TRP A 221 -2.86 -7.23 3.01
CA TRP A 221 -3.90 -6.29 2.60
C TRP A 221 -4.12 -6.27 1.09
N MET A 222 -3.07 -6.47 0.27
CA MET A 222 -3.22 -6.52 -1.18
C MET A 222 -4.06 -7.72 -1.61
N LEU A 223 -3.89 -8.88 -0.95
CA LEU A 223 -4.71 -10.06 -1.18
C LEU A 223 -6.16 -9.85 -0.73
N GLU A 224 -6.39 -9.19 0.40
CA GLU A 224 -7.75 -8.78 0.83
C GLU A 224 -8.37 -7.81 -0.19
N GLY A 225 -7.57 -6.86 -0.69
CA GLY A 225 -7.89 -5.96 -1.78
C GLY A 225 -8.35 -6.69 -3.02
N ILE A 226 -7.49 -7.54 -3.58
CA ILE A 226 -7.75 -8.31 -4.79
C ILE A 226 -9.03 -9.14 -4.63
N ALA A 227 -9.22 -9.79 -3.49
CA ALA A 227 -10.46 -10.53 -3.21
C ALA A 227 -11.69 -9.61 -3.21
N HIS A 228 -11.60 -8.42 -2.61
CA HIS A 228 -12.68 -7.44 -2.57
C HIS A 228 -13.04 -6.89 -3.97
N GLY A 229 -12.07 -6.77 -4.87
CA GLY A 229 -12.29 -6.33 -6.25
C GLY A 229 -12.99 -7.36 -7.16
N LEU A 230 -13.13 -8.61 -6.72
CA LEU A 230 -13.73 -9.70 -7.49
C LEU A 230 -15.25 -9.82 -7.27
N PRO A 231 -16.00 -10.37 -8.24
CA PRO A 231 -17.40 -10.74 -8.04
C PRO A 231 -17.57 -11.71 -6.85
N ALA A 232 -18.70 -11.62 -6.13
CA ALA A 232 -18.97 -12.35 -4.89
C ALA A 232 -18.88 -13.90 -4.97
N HIS A 233 -18.94 -14.47 -6.17
CA HIS A 233 -18.85 -15.92 -6.42
C HIS A 233 -17.63 -16.29 -7.28
N ASP A 234 -16.61 -15.43 -7.35
CA ASP A 234 -15.38 -15.75 -8.08
C ASP A 234 -14.67 -16.94 -7.43
N ALA A 235 -14.24 -17.88 -8.28
CA ALA A 235 -13.69 -19.16 -7.84
C ALA A 235 -12.33 -19.04 -7.11
N ARG A 236 -11.67 -17.87 -7.17
CA ARG A 236 -10.38 -17.60 -6.55
C ARG A 236 -10.48 -17.08 -5.11
N LEU A 237 -11.67 -16.66 -4.66
CA LEU A 237 -11.86 -15.98 -3.37
C LEU A 237 -11.29 -16.78 -2.19
N ALA A 238 -11.56 -18.08 -2.14
CA ALA A 238 -11.09 -18.94 -1.05
C ALA A 238 -9.56 -18.98 -0.93
N ALA A 239 -8.84 -19.03 -2.06
CA ALA A 239 -7.38 -19.06 -2.06
C ALA A 239 -6.79 -17.73 -1.64
N LEU A 240 -7.33 -16.62 -2.15
CA LEU A 240 -6.92 -15.25 -1.83
C LEU A 240 -7.10 -14.94 -0.34
N THR A 241 -8.29 -15.19 0.21
CA THR A 241 -8.58 -14.93 1.62
C THR A 241 -7.74 -15.80 2.56
N ALA A 242 -7.51 -17.07 2.20
CA ALA A 242 -6.66 -17.95 3.00
C ALA A 242 -5.19 -17.51 2.98
N ALA A 243 -4.67 -17.07 1.83
CA ALA A 243 -3.32 -16.52 1.73
C ALA A 243 -3.19 -15.22 2.53
N ALA A 244 -4.14 -14.30 2.40
CA ALA A 244 -4.18 -13.06 3.17
C ALA A 244 -4.09 -13.32 4.68
N ALA A 245 -4.91 -14.25 5.19
CA ALA A 245 -4.90 -14.61 6.59
C ALA A 245 -3.54 -15.15 7.05
N ARG A 246 -2.91 -16.06 6.29
CA ARG A 246 -1.58 -16.59 6.66
C ARG A 246 -0.51 -15.50 6.71
N HIS A 247 -0.50 -14.59 5.74
CA HIS A 247 0.45 -13.48 5.71
C HIS A 247 0.25 -12.53 6.89
N ARG A 248 -1.01 -12.19 7.19
CA ARG A 248 -1.37 -11.38 8.36
C ARG A 248 -0.90 -12.03 9.67
N ASP A 249 -1.24 -13.31 9.86
CA ASP A 249 -0.98 -14.02 11.10
C ASP A 249 0.53 -14.27 11.31
N ALA A 250 1.31 -14.36 10.22
CA ALA A 250 2.76 -14.45 10.29
C ALA A 250 3.45 -13.14 10.69
N ALA A 251 2.91 -11.98 10.31
CA ALA A 251 3.61 -10.71 10.41
C ALA A 251 3.12 -9.78 11.51
N LEU A 252 1.81 -9.77 11.83
CA LEU A 252 1.28 -8.92 12.91
C LEU A 252 1.97 -9.14 14.27
N PRO A 253 2.29 -10.38 14.69
CA PRO A 253 3.00 -10.59 15.94
C PRO A 253 4.41 -9.99 15.98
N ALA A 254 5.03 -9.70 14.84
CA ALA A 254 6.37 -9.10 14.76
C ALA A 254 6.37 -7.57 14.98
N VAL A 255 5.19 -6.94 15.03
CA VAL A 255 5.04 -5.49 15.23
C VAL A 255 5.05 -5.18 16.74
N THR A 256 6.12 -5.53 17.42
CA THR A 256 6.27 -5.40 18.89
C THR A 256 7.00 -4.13 19.32
N GLY A 257 7.70 -3.46 18.40
CA GLY A 257 8.57 -2.32 18.69
C GLY A 257 9.90 -2.71 19.35
N GLU A 258 10.21 -4.01 19.47
CA GLU A 258 11.44 -4.52 20.11
C GLU A 258 12.70 -4.30 19.26
N HIS A 259 12.55 -4.22 17.94
CA HIS A 259 13.63 -3.89 16.99
C HIS A 259 13.30 -2.57 16.29
N TYR A 260 14.20 -1.58 16.41
CA TYR A 260 14.00 -0.23 15.89
C TYR A 260 13.92 -0.25 14.35
N GLU A 261 14.71 -1.12 13.73
CA GLU A 261 14.96 -1.25 12.30
C GLU A 261 13.68 -1.60 11.52
N GLY A 262 12.77 -2.37 12.11
CA GLY A 262 11.40 -2.57 11.61
C GLY A 262 10.35 -1.68 12.29
N GLY A 263 10.52 -1.38 13.58
CA GLY A 263 9.46 -0.78 14.41
C GLY A 263 8.99 0.61 13.98
N HIS A 264 9.84 1.41 13.33
CA HIS A 264 9.50 2.79 12.96
C HIS A 264 8.57 2.91 11.74
N TRP A 265 8.48 1.89 10.87
CA TRP A 265 7.62 1.90 9.68
C TRP A 265 6.63 0.74 9.62
N LEU A 266 6.93 -0.42 10.23
CA LEU A 266 6.00 -1.56 10.29
C LEU A 266 4.68 -1.21 10.99
N GLY A 267 4.70 -0.26 11.94
CA GLY A 267 3.49 0.27 12.56
C GLY A 267 2.52 0.84 11.54
N THR A 268 3.00 1.59 10.55
CA THR A 268 2.17 2.13 9.46
C THR A 268 1.52 1.00 8.65
N PHE A 269 2.28 -0.05 8.31
CA PHE A 269 1.80 -1.20 7.53
C PHE A 269 0.74 -1.99 8.31
N ALA A 270 0.97 -2.20 9.61
CA ALA A 270 0.03 -2.86 10.49
C ALA A 270 -1.27 -2.06 10.66
N VAL A 271 -1.17 -0.74 10.82
CA VAL A 271 -2.35 0.15 10.86
C VAL A 271 -3.11 0.09 9.55
N TYR A 272 -2.43 0.19 8.40
CA TYR A 272 -3.08 0.12 7.08
C TYR A 272 -3.87 -1.18 6.87
N LEU A 273 -3.27 -2.32 7.26
CA LEU A 273 -3.93 -3.62 7.22
C LEU A 273 -5.13 -3.68 8.17
N THR A 274 -4.94 -3.30 9.43
CA THR A 274 -5.96 -3.48 10.49
C THR A 274 -7.11 -2.47 10.40
N SER A 275 -6.88 -1.27 9.86
CA SER A 275 -7.90 -0.26 9.59
C SER A 275 -8.64 -0.51 8.27
N ARG A 276 -8.12 -1.40 7.42
CA ARG A 276 -8.66 -1.69 6.08
C ARG A 276 -8.70 -0.44 5.18
N ALA A 277 -7.74 0.47 5.31
CA ALA A 277 -7.72 1.79 4.66
C ALA A 277 -7.94 1.74 3.13
N GLY A 278 -7.35 0.76 2.44
CA GLY A 278 -7.47 0.57 0.99
C GLY A 278 -8.73 -0.17 0.49
N LEU A 279 -9.67 -0.49 1.40
CA LEU A 279 -10.93 -1.19 1.10
C LEU A 279 -12.17 -0.32 1.32
N ALA A 280 -12.06 0.76 2.11
CA ALA A 280 -13.16 1.65 2.40
C ALA A 280 -13.36 2.66 1.25
N GLN A 281 -14.27 2.34 0.33
CA GLN A 281 -14.90 3.30 -0.59
C GLN A 281 -16.41 3.17 -0.52
#